data_AF-A0A3L7W727-F1
#
_entry.id   AF-A0A3L7W727-F1
#
_cell.length_a   1.000
_cell.length_b   1.000
_cell.length_c   1.000
_cell.angle_alpha   90.00
_cell.angle_beta   90.00
_cell.angle_gamma   90.00
#
_symmetry.space_group_name_H-M   'P 1'
#
loop_
_entity.id
_entity.type
_entity.pdbx_description
1 polymer ?
#
loop_
_entity_poly.entity_id
_entity_poly.type
_entity_poly.pdbx_seq_one_letter_code
_entity_poly.pdbx_strand_id
1 'polypeptide(L)'
;EMRASIAAARAAGADVVIVFPHWGLEFQAQPTASQRRFAKRAIEAGADMILGSHSHWASAMEIINGKPVFYSMGNFIFDQNWSVETSQGLVIESTFIGSRLVSTRMLPTVILRQSQPNFVDIATDGVPIMNRVWKGSKGLPRW
;
A
#
# COMPACT_ATOMS: atom_id res chain seq x y z
N GLU A 1 -14.34 14.94 -7.54
CA GLU A 1 -14.57 14.20 -6.29
C GLU A 1 -13.30 14.07 -5.45
N MET A 2 -12.34 13.20 -5.76
CA MET A 2 -11.11 12.98 -4.94
C MET A 2 -10.38 14.27 -4.49
N ARG A 3 -10.08 15.21 -5.40
CA ARG A 3 -9.40 16.48 -5.04
C ARG A 3 -10.20 17.30 -4.02
N ALA A 4 -11.52 17.35 -4.19
CA ALA A 4 -12.41 18.06 -3.27
C ALA A 4 -12.46 17.37 -1.91
N SER A 5 -12.47 16.03 -1.87
CA SER A 5 -12.41 15.27 -0.61
C SER A 5 -11.11 15.50 0.16
N ILE A 6 -9.97 15.55 -0.54
CA ILE A 6 -8.67 15.87 0.09
C ILE A 6 -8.67 17.29 0.63
N ALA A 7 -9.14 18.28 -0.15
CA ALA A 7 -9.26 19.66 0.29
C ALA A 7 -10.20 19.82 1.50
N ALA A 8 -11.33 19.11 1.50
CA ALA A 8 -12.28 19.11 2.60
C ALA A 8 -11.66 18.54 3.89
N ALA A 9 -10.90 17.44 3.80
CA ALA A 9 -10.20 16.88 4.96
C ALA A 9 -9.21 17.88 5.57
N ARG A 10 -8.46 18.61 4.73
CA ARG A 10 -7.56 19.70 5.19
C ARG A 10 -8.32 20.85 5.82
N ALA A 11 -9.40 21.31 5.19
CA ALA A 11 -10.23 22.39 5.72
C ALA A 11 -10.86 22.02 7.07
N ALA A 12 -11.11 20.73 7.31
CA ALA A 12 -11.58 20.20 8.59
C ALA A 12 -10.46 20.07 9.65
N GLY A 13 -9.22 20.48 9.35
CA GLY A 13 -8.11 20.51 10.29
C GLY A 13 -7.23 19.25 10.30
N ALA A 14 -7.31 18.37 9.29
CA ALA A 14 -6.47 17.18 9.25
C ALA A 14 -4.97 17.50 9.04
N ASP A 15 -4.14 17.12 10.01
CA ASP A 15 -2.66 17.21 9.91
C ASP A 15 -2.08 16.26 8.86
N VAL A 16 -2.68 15.08 8.71
CA VAL A 16 -2.28 14.05 7.75
C VAL A 16 -3.49 13.59 6.95
N VAL A 17 -3.35 13.50 5.62
CA VAL A 17 -4.41 12.97 4.74
C VAL A 17 -3.90 11.73 4.01
N ILE A 18 -4.49 10.57 4.33
CA ILE A 18 -4.18 9.29 3.69
C ILE A 18 -5.34 8.94 2.75
N VAL A 19 -5.01 8.62 1.49
CA VAL A 19 -6.02 8.19 0.50
C VAL A 19 -6.02 6.66 0.43
N PHE A 20 -7.20 6.05 0.58
CA PHE A 20 -7.37 4.59 0.64
C PHE A 20 -8.23 4.06 -0.51
N PRO A 21 -7.69 3.91 -1.74
CA PRO A 21 -8.46 3.46 -2.89
C PRO A 21 -8.58 1.92 -2.97
N HIS A 22 -9.75 1.45 -3.38
CA HIS A 22 -9.97 0.08 -3.85
C HIS A 22 -9.91 0.08 -5.38
N TRP A 23 -8.84 -0.45 -5.98
CA TRP A 23 -8.49 -0.14 -7.39
C TRP A 23 -7.57 -1.17 -8.06
N GLY A 24 -7.38 -1.01 -9.37
CA GLY A 24 -6.40 -1.80 -10.12
C GLY A 24 -6.96 -3.10 -10.65
N LEU A 25 -6.09 -4.09 -10.79
CA LEU A 25 -6.41 -5.42 -11.29
C LEU A 25 -6.05 -6.45 -10.23
N GLU A 26 -6.88 -7.48 -10.12
CA GLU A 26 -6.63 -8.61 -9.24
C GLU A 26 -5.35 -9.36 -9.64
N PHE A 27 -4.63 -9.85 -8.64
CA PHE A 27 -3.49 -10.75 -8.78
C PHE A 27 -2.33 -10.19 -9.60
N GLN A 28 -2.11 -8.87 -9.51
CA GLN A 28 -1.00 -8.18 -10.15
C GLN A 28 -0.11 -7.46 -9.13
N ALA A 29 1.21 -7.62 -9.31
CA ALA A 29 2.21 -6.93 -8.49
C ALA A 29 2.57 -5.54 -9.06
N GLN A 30 2.53 -5.36 -10.38
CA GLN A 30 2.78 -4.06 -11.02
C GLN A 30 1.51 -3.21 -11.05
N PRO A 31 1.62 -1.89 -10.80
CA PRO A 31 0.49 -1.00 -10.88
C PRO A 31 0.14 -0.69 -12.35
N THR A 32 -1.16 -0.57 -12.63
CA THR A 32 -1.63 -0.08 -13.92
C THR A 32 -1.29 1.39 -14.12
N ALA A 33 -1.21 1.83 -15.38
CA ALA A 33 -1.03 3.24 -15.70
C ALA A 33 -2.14 4.14 -15.12
N SER A 34 -3.36 3.60 -14.96
CA SER A 34 -4.47 4.33 -14.35
C SER A 34 -4.25 4.56 -12.85
N GLN A 35 -3.85 3.53 -12.10
CA GLN A 35 -3.52 3.66 -10.68
C GLN A 35 -2.40 4.68 -10.48
N ARG A 36 -1.35 4.63 -11.31
CA ARG A 36 -0.25 5.62 -11.24
C ARG A 36 -0.70 7.05 -11.50
N ARG A 37 -1.54 7.27 -12.51
CA ARG A 37 -2.11 8.61 -12.79
C ARG A 37 -2.97 9.11 -11.64
N PHE A 38 -3.78 8.25 -11.04
CA PHE A 38 -4.57 8.61 -9.86
C PHE A 38 -3.65 8.94 -8.69
N ALA A 39 -2.66 8.11 -8.40
CA ALA A 39 -1.72 8.31 -7.29
C ALA A 39 -1.03 9.67 -7.40
N LYS A 40 -0.48 9.99 -8.58
CA LYS A 40 0.13 11.29 -8.86
C LYS A 40 -0.84 12.45 -8.61
N ARG A 41 -2.08 12.36 -9.12
CA ARG A 41 -3.10 13.42 -8.93
C ARG A 41 -3.53 13.57 -7.48
N ALA A 42 -3.55 12.48 -6.69
CA ALA A 42 -3.90 12.51 -5.28
C ALA A 42 -2.80 13.18 -4.45
N ILE A 43 -1.53 12.82 -4.68
CA ILE A 43 -0.38 13.47 -4.03
C ILE A 43 -0.32 14.96 -4.41
N GLU A 44 -0.48 15.31 -5.69
CA GLU A 44 -0.57 16.71 -6.14
C GLU A 44 -1.73 17.49 -5.54
N ALA A 45 -2.78 16.81 -5.06
CA ALA A 45 -3.92 17.43 -4.40
C ALA A 45 -3.72 17.60 -2.89
N GLY A 46 -2.62 17.11 -2.33
CA GLY A 46 -2.27 17.29 -0.91
C GLY A 46 -2.40 16.03 -0.05
N ALA A 47 -2.52 14.84 -0.65
CA ALA A 47 -2.41 13.59 0.09
C ALA A 47 -0.97 13.35 0.56
N ASP A 48 -0.80 12.83 1.79
CA ASP A 48 0.50 12.51 2.38
C ASP A 48 0.93 11.07 2.15
N MET A 49 -0.03 10.18 1.91
CA MET A 49 0.20 8.76 1.72
C MET A 49 -0.97 8.16 0.95
N ILE A 50 -0.70 7.10 0.20
CA ILE A 50 -1.74 6.30 -0.45
C ILE A 50 -1.56 4.84 -0.05
N LEU A 51 -2.65 4.22 0.40
CA LEU A 51 -2.70 2.81 0.77
C LEU A 51 -3.76 2.13 -0.09
N GLY A 52 -3.35 1.39 -1.11
CA GLY A 52 -4.28 0.69 -2.01
C GLY A 52 -4.74 -0.65 -1.47
N SER A 53 -5.83 -1.16 -2.03
CA SER A 53 -6.36 -2.51 -1.82
C SER A 53 -6.81 -3.14 -3.16
N HIS A 54 -7.75 -4.08 -3.13
CA HIS A 54 -8.36 -4.81 -4.26
C HIS A 54 -7.51 -5.92 -4.88
N SER A 55 -6.21 -5.72 -5.15
CA SER A 55 -5.47 -6.70 -5.97
C SER A 55 -5.28 -8.08 -5.33
N HIS A 56 -5.65 -8.27 -4.05
CA HIS A 56 -5.45 -9.47 -3.23
C HIS A 56 -3.99 -9.94 -3.08
N TRP A 57 -3.03 -9.27 -3.72
CA TRP A 57 -1.60 -9.50 -3.58
C TRP A 57 -0.93 -8.26 -2.98
N ALA A 58 0.02 -8.46 -2.08
CA ALA A 58 0.97 -7.40 -1.73
C ALA A 58 1.73 -6.98 -3.00
N SER A 59 1.58 -5.72 -3.38
CA SER A 59 2.03 -5.21 -4.68
C SER A 59 3.01 -4.05 -4.55
N ALA A 60 3.37 -3.44 -5.67
CA ALA A 60 4.40 -2.41 -5.74
C ALA A 60 4.22 -1.26 -4.74
N MET A 61 5.32 -0.58 -4.47
CA MET A 61 5.34 0.73 -3.84
C MET A 61 6.12 1.71 -4.71
N GLU A 62 5.81 2.99 -4.58
CA GLU A 62 6.64 4.07 -5.13
C GLU A 62 6.62 5.29 -4.21
N ILE A 63 7.57 6.20 -4.42
CA ILE A 63 7.57 7.51 -3.75
C ILE A 63 7.25 8.57 -4.82
N ILE A 64 6.21 9.37 -4.60
CA ILE A 64 5.84 10.48 -5.48
C ILE A 64 5.98 11.77 -4.67
N ASN A 65 6.82 12.70 -5.11
CA ASN A 65 7.06 13.98 -4.42
C ASN A 65 7.36 13.80 -2.91
N GLY A 66 8.17 12.79 -2.57
CA GLY A 66 8.52 12.47 -1.18
C GLY A 66 7.41 11.79 -0.36
N LYS A 67 6.27 11.43 -0.97
CA LYS A 67 5.12 10.78 -0.32
C LYS A 67 4.99 9.31 -0.75
N PRO A 68 4.85 8.36 0.18
CA PRO A 68 4.76 6.94 -0.16
C PRO A 68 3.40 6.54 -0.71
N VAL A 69 3.43 5.66 -1.70
CA VAL A 69 2.27 5.04 -2.33
C VAL A 69 2.47 3.54 -2.28
N PHE A 70 1.59 2.83 -1.57
CA PHE A 70 1.51 1.38 -1.58
C PHE A 70 0.32 0.99 -2.45
N TYR A 71 0.56 0.26 -3.54
CA TYR A 71 -0.50 -0.01 -4.53
C TYR A 71 -1.51 -1.04 -4.07
N SER A 72 -1.09 -1.99 -3.24
CA SER A 72 -1.95 -2.94 -2.54
C SER A 72 -1.16 -3.60 -1.42
N MET A 73 -1.82 -3.81 -0.29
CA MET A 73 -1.25 -4.50 0.86
C MET A 73 -1.53 -6.00 0.83
N GLY A 74 -2.33 -6.49 -0.13
CA GLY A 74 -2.78 -7.88 -0.14
C GLY A 74 -3.85 -8.18 0.91
N ASN A 75 -4.05 -9.46 1.18
CA ASN A 75 -5.04 -9.92 2.14
C ASN A 75 -4.48 -9.92 3.57
N PHE A 76 -5.34 -9.64 4.57
CA PHE A 76 -4.98 -9.73 5.99
C PHE A 76 -5.82 -10.79 6.71
N ILE A 77 -7.16 -10.74 6.60
CA ILE A 77 -8.07 -11.80 7.00
C ILE A 77 -8.96 -12.07 5.79
N PHE A 78 -8.82 -13.25 5.17
CA PHE A 78 -9.53 -13.61 3.94
C PHE A 78 -9.54 -15.12 3.73
N ASP A 79 -10.54 -15.64 3.03
CA ASP A 79 -10.78 -17.07 2.79
C ASP A 79 -10.22 -17.58 1.44
N GLN A 80 -9.65 -16.70 0.61
CA GLN A 80 -8.93 -17.07 -0.61
C GLN A 80 -7.61 -17.77 -0.27
N ASN A 81 -7.65 -19.10 -0.22
CA ASN A 81 -6.50 -19.96 0.12
C ASN A 81 -5.99 -20.77 -1.09
N TRP A 82 -6.39 -20.39 -2.30
CA TRP A 82 -6.08 -21.12 -3.53
C TRP A 82 -4.70 -20.77 -4.11
N SER A 83 -4.04 -19.71 -3.61
CA SER A 83 -2.64 -19.39 -3.93
C SER A 83 -1.87 -18.89 -2.71
N VAL A 84 -0.55 -19.05 -2.74
CA VAL A 84 0.34 -18.56 -1.69
C VAL A 84 0.26 -17.04 -1.59
N GLU A 85 0.21 -16.35 -2.73
CA GLU A 85 0.12 -14.90 -2.84
C GLU A 85 -1.10 -14.32 -2.14
N THR A 86 -2.27 -14.97 -2.28
CA THR A 86 -3.53 -14.51 -1.67
C THR A 86 -3.58 -14.80 -0.17
N SER A 87 -2.70 -15.67 0.33
CA SER A 87 -2.48 -15.88 1.76
C SER A 87 -1.37 -14.99 2.31
N GLN A 88 -0.83 -14.04 1.53
CA GLN A 88 0.26 -13.15 1.92
C GLN A 88 -0.19 -11.68 1.86
N GLY A 89 0.29 -10.89 2.81
CA GLY A 89 -0.03 -9.48 2.89
C GLY A 89 1.03 -8.64 3.58
N LEU A 90 0.74 -7.36 3.73
CA LEU A 90 1.53 -6.37 4.42
C LEU A 90 0.65 -5.62 5.42
N VAL A 91 1.19 -5.36 6.60
CA VAL A 91 0.76 -4.26 7.44
C VAL A 91 1.76 -3.13 7.27
N ILE A 92 1.25 -1.92 7.01
CA ILE A 92 2.07 -0.72 6.89
C ILE A 92 2.01 0.03 8.22
N GLU A 93 3.15 0.09 8.92
CA GLU A 93 3.29 0.92 10.11
C GLU A 93 3.96 2.22 9.73
N SER A 94 3.28 3.35 9.99
CA SER A 94 3.78 4.68 9.67
C SER A 94 3.77 5.58 10.90
N THR A 95 4.88 6.23 11.19
CA THR A 95 5.03 7.16 12.32
C THR A 95 5.12 8.59 11.80
N PHE A 96 4.32 9.48 12.39
CA PHE A 96 4.31 10.91 12.09
C PHE A 96 4.67 11.74 13.32
N ILE A 97 5.37 12.85 13.10
CA ILE A 97 5.56 13.92 14.09
C ILE A 97 4.90 15.17 13.51
N GLY A 98 3.75 15.56 14.05
CA GLY A 98 2.84 16.48 13.36
C GLY A 98 2.43 15.91 12.01
N SER A 99 2.56 16.68 10.93
CA SER A 99 2.32 16.23 9.56
C SER A 99 3.51 15.57 8.87
N ARG A 100 4.68 15.54 9.53
CA ARG A 100 5.92 14.98 8.95
C ARG A 100 5.96 13.47 9.15
N LEU A 101 5.96 12.71 8.06
CA LEU A 101 6.27 11.29 8.07
C LEU A 101 7.74 11.08 8.45
N VAL A 102 8.02 10.32 9.50
CA VAL A 102 9.39 10.08 10.00
C VAL A 102 9.85 8.65 9.86
N SER A 103 8.92 7.69 9.74
CA SER A 103 9.22 6.29 9.55
C SER A 103 8.04 5.59 8.87
N THR A 104 8.36 4.65 7.97
CA THR A 104 7.39 3.68 7.46
C THR A 104 8.06 2.31 7.42
N ARG A 105 7.39 1.31 7.99
CA ARG A 105 7.81 -0.09 8.00
C ARG A 105 6.77 -0.95 7.30
N MET A 106 7.24 -1.86 6.46
CA MET A 106 6.43 -2.94 5.90
C MET A 106 6.58 -4.17 6.78
N LEU A 107 5.47 -4.62 7.35
CA LEU A 107 5.41 -5.79 8.22
C LEU A 107 4.72 -6.91 7.45
N PRO A 108 5.46 -7.88 6.88
CA PRO A 108 4.88 -8.96 6.11
C PRO A 108 4.03 -9.88 6.98
N THR A 109 2.95 -10.40 6.39
CA THR A 109 1.99 -11.27 7.07
C THR A 109 1.63 -12.47 6.19
N VAL A 110 1.27 -13.57 6.86
CA VAL A 110 0.68 -14.76 6.24
C VAL A 110 -0.63 -15.11 6.92
N ILE A 111 -1.59 -15.60 6.14
CA ILE A 111 -2.86 -16.14 6.63
C ILE A 111 -2.69 -17.65 6.80
N LEU A 112 -2.83 -18.11 8.04
CA LEU A 112 -2.90 -19.53 8.37
C LEU A 112 -4.36 -19.92 8.62
N ARG A 113 -4.68 -21.21 8.45
CA ARG A 113 -5.99 -21.77 8.81
C ARG A 113 -7.18 -20.94 8.29
N GLN A 114 -7.08 -20.48 7.03
CA GLN A 114 -8.11 -19.74 6.28
C GLN A 114 -8.54 -18.37 6.81
N SER A 115 -8.03 -17.87 7.95
CA SER A 115 -8.40 -16.54 8.48
C SER A 115 -7.51 -16.03 9.64
N GLN A 116 -6.39 -16.69 9.94
CA GLN A 116 -5.51 -16.30 11.05
C GLN A 116 -4.26 -15.55 10.54
N PRO A 117 -4.22 -14.21 10.57
CA PRO A 117 -3.04 -13.46 10.21
C PRO A 117 -1.94 -13.66 11.24
N ASN A 118 -0.73 -13.89 10.75
CA ASN A 118 0.49 -13.95 11.56
C ASN A 118 1.56 -13.08 10.90
N PHE A 119 2.27 -12.29 11.71
CA PHE A 119 3.47 -11.62 11.24
C PHE A 119 4.55 -12.66 10.93
N VAL A 120 5.33 -12.39 9.90
CA VAL A 120 6.52 -13.17 9.56
C VAL A 120 7.74 -12.28 9.60
N ASP A 121 8.89 -12.89 9.86
CA ASP A 121 10.15 -12.16 9.88
C ASP A 121 10.54 -11.76 8.45
N ILE A 122 10.79 -10.46 8.25
CA ILE A 122 11.06 -9.87 6.94
C ILE A 122 12.35 -10.39 6.28
N ALA A 123 13.31 -10.86 7.08
CA ALA A 123 14.59 -11.39 6.62
C ALA A 123 14.55 -12.89 6.33
N THR A 124 13.47 -13.59 6.70
CA THR A 124 13.30 -15.02 6.46
C THR A 124 11.98 -15.31 5.72
N ASP A 125 10.92 -15.68 6.43
CA ASP A 125 9.64 -16.13 5.87
C ASP A 125 8.90 -15.01 5.09
N GLY A 126 9.23 -13.74 5.37
CA GLY A 126 8.71 -12.57 4.65
C GLY A 126 9.41 -12.27 3.33
N VAL A 127 10.56 -12.89 3.03
CA VAL A 127 11.35 -12.61 1.82
C VAL A 127 10.55 -12.76 0.51
N PRO A 128 9.72 -13.80 0.31
CA PRO A 128 8.91 -13.91 -0.90
C PRO A 128 7.92 -12.74 -1.08
N ILE A 129 7.34 -12.26 0.02
CA ILE A 129 6.40 -11.14 0.04
C ILE A 129 7.12 -9.86 -0.38
N MET A 130 8.27 -9.59 0.24
CA MET A 130 9.06 -8.40 -0.08
C MET A 130 9.61 -8.44 -1.50
N ASN A 131 10.06 -9.60 -1.98
CA ASN A 131 10.52 -9.75 -3.37
C ASN A 131 9.43 -9.43 -4.38
N ARG A 132 8.17 -9.79 -4.10
CA ARG A 132 7.03 -9.43 -4.94
C ARG A 132 6.82 -7.92 -5.00
N VAL A 133 6.85 -7.25 -3.86
CA VAL A 133 6.77 -5.78 -3.76
C VAL A 133 7.90 -5.14 -4.56
N TRP A 134 9.15 -5.57 -4.36
CA TRP A 134 10.32 -5.00 -5.04
C TRP A 134 10.32 -5.23 -6.54
N LYS A 135 9.92 -6.42 -6.99
CA LYS A 135 9.76 -6.73 -8.41
C LYS A 135 8.65 -5.91 -9.04
N GLY A 136 7.52 -5.75 -8.36
CA GLY A 136 6.41 -4.90 -8.78
C GLY A 136 6.80 -3.42 -8.87
N SER A 137 7.73 -2.98 -8.01
CA SER A 137 8.24 -1.61 -7.93
C SER A 137 9.36 -1.30 -8.93
N LYS A 138 9.82 -2.29 -9.72
CA LYS A 138 10.91 -2.09 -10.68
C LYS A 138 10.50 -1.10 -11.78
N GLY A 139 11.29 -0.04 -11.96
CA GLY A 139 11.03 1.01 -12.95
C GLY A 139 10.07 2.12 -12.48
N LEU A 140 9.57 2.03 -11.24
CA LEU A 140 8.85 3.13 -10.62
C LEU A 140 9.85 4.13 -10.00
N PRO A 141 9.52 5.44 -9.94
CA PRO A 141 10.26 6.43 -9.18
C PRO A 141 10.58 5.93 -7.78
N ARG A 142 11.88 5.91 -7.52
CA ARG A 142 12.45 5.71 -6.20
C ARG A 142 13.06 7.05 -5.83
N TRP A 143 12.89 7.44 -4.56
CA TRP A 143 13.56 8.59 -3.95
C TRP A 143 13.65 9.84 -4.85
#